data_AF-A0A838IN49-F1
#
_entry.id   AF-A0A838IN49-F1
#
_cell.length_a   1.000
_cell.length_b   1.000
_cell.length_c   1.000
_cell.angle_alpha   90.00
_cell.angle_beta   90.00
_cell.angle_gamma   90.00
#
_symmetry.space_group_name_H-M   'P 1'
#
loop_
_entity.id
_entity.type
_entity.pdbx_description
1 polymer ?
#
loop_
_entity_poly.entity_id
_entity_poly.type
_entity_poly.pdbx_seq_one_letter_code
_entity_poly.pdbx_strand_id
1 'polypeptide(L)'
;MLEFSTRILYEHDGVIAWDKPAGLAATGRTLEDPDCAQYLAMQHYRRMIWAVHQLDAETSGVLVFVRKKSLVPIWQQRLGASKTAKRYLAIVHGRLDHRQRVIKEPVGGKAARSDFRVLSESAQASLLEVRIHTGRTHQIRIHLEHLGLTLFGEKRYGAAPCEEHPRHALHAASIEFGDGEEPQKLEAPLAEDMVELAARLGLSLQP
;
A
#
# COMPACT_ATOMS: atom_id res chain seq x y z
N MET A 1 5.17 -18.19 13.64
CA MET A 1 5.26 -16.84 14.25
C MET A 1 5.90 -15.94 13.19
N LEU A 2 5.33 -14.78 12.88
CA LEU A 2 5.88 -13.89 11.85
C LEU A 2 7.22 -13.31 12.34
N GLU A 3 8.33 -13.67 11.71
CA GLU A 3 9.63 -13.09 12.04
C GLU A 3 9.79 -11.72 11.36
N PHE A 4 10.03 -10.68 12.15
CA PHE A 4 10.15 -9.32 11.62
C PHE A 4 11.33 -9.17 10.63
N SER A 5 12.46 -9.83 10.94
CA SER A 5 13.72 -9.76 10.18
C SER A 5 13.60 -10.27 8.75
N THR A 6 12.78 -11.29 8.49
CA THR A 6 12.67 -11.92 7.17
C THR A 6 11.93 -11.05 6.14
N ARG A 7 11.32 -9.94 6.59
CA ARG A 7 10.56 -9.00 5.76
C ARG A 7 11.18 -7.60 5.72
N ILE A 8 12.41 -7.44 6.22
CA ILE A 8 13.15 -6.18 6.08
C ILE A 8 13.58 -6.02 4.61
N LEU A 9 13.08 -4.97 3.97
CA LEU A 9 13.40 -4.62 2.58
C LEU A 9 14.62 -3.71 2.48
N TYR A 10 14.80 -2.86 3.49
CA TYR A 10 15.88 -1.89 3.57
C TYR A 10 16.15 -1.52 5.01
N GLU A 11 17.42 -1.39 5.37
CA GLU A 11 17.83 -0.89 6.67
C GLU A 11 19.12 -0.08 6.58
N HIS A 12 19.03 1.21 6.84
CA HIS A 12 20.19 2.10 6.83
C HIS A 12 19.90 3.42 7.57
N ASP A 13 20.89 4.01 8.21
CA ASP A 13 20.80 5.33 8.88
C ASP A 13 19.61 5.50 9.83
N GLY A 14 19.18 4.41 10.45
CA GLY A 14 18.04 4.40 11.37
C GLY A 14 16.67 4.42 10.67
N VAL A 15 16.60 4.09 9.39
CA VAL A 15 15.39 3.93 8.58
C VAL A 15 15.23 2.46 8.26
N ILE A 16 14.01 1.95 8.39
CA ILE A 16 13.66 0.56 8.10
C ILE A 16 12.49 0.57 7.12
N ALA A 17 12.64 -0.07 5.97
CA ALA A 17 11.51 -0.41 5.11
C ALA A 17 11.16 -1.88 5.34
N TRP A 18 9.88 -2.15 5.51
CA TRP A 18 9.37 -3.45 5.89
C TRP A 18 8.24 -3.86 4.95
N ASP A 19 8.28 -5.09 4.45
CA ASP A 19 7.17 -5.67 3.71
C ASP A 19 6.07 -6.08 4.70
N LYS A 20 5.12 -5.17 4.93
CA LYS A 20 3.99 -5.40 5.83
C LYS A 20 3.09 -6.49 5.24
N PRO A 21 2.84 -7.62 5.93
CA PRO A 21 1.82 -8.55 5.49
C PRO A 21 0.42 -7.91 5.60
N ALA A 22 -0.56 -8.47 4.91
CA ALA A 22 -1.96 -8.14 5.15
C ALA A 22 -2.44 -8.73 6.50
N GLY A 23 -3.60 -8.27 6.99
CA GLY A 23 -4.14 -8.64 8.30
C GLY A 23 -3.48 -7.95 9.50
N LEU A 24 -2.49 -7.07 9.29
CA LEU A 24 -1.74 -6.42 10.37
C LEU A 24 -1.83 -4.89 10.26
N ALA A 25 -2.34 -4.24 11.32
CA ALA A 25 -2.41 -2.78 11.37
C ALA A 25 -0.99 -2.17 11.38
N ALA A 26 -0.80 -1.01 10.75
CA ALA A 26 0.51 -0.34 10.77
C ALA A 26 0.89 0.13 12.19
N THR A 27 -0.08 0.67 12.93
CA THR A 27 0.06 1.17 14.30
C THR A 27 -1.14 0.74 15.13
N GLY A 28 -0.92 0.35 16.38
CA GLY A 28 -1.97 -0.03 17.30
C GLY A 28 -2.71 1.16 17.91
N ARG A 29 -3.76 0.86 18.69
CA ARG A 29 -4.51 1.90 19.44
C ARG A 29 -3.68 2.50 20.58
N THR A 30 -2.81 1.69 21.14
CA THR A 30 -1.80 2.06 22.13
C THR A 30 -0.44 1.49 21.71
N LEU A 31 0.64 1.87 22.41
CA LEU A 31 1.98 1.31 22.14
C LEU A 31 2.15 -0.13 22.60
N GLU A 32 1.23 -0.62 23.43
CA GLU A 32 1.23 -1.97 24.00
C GLU A 32 0.41 -2.97 23.17
N ASP A 33 -0.30 -2.47 22.16
CA ASP A 33 -1.14 -3.26 21.25
C ASP A 33 -0.27 -4.23 20.43
N PRO A 34 -0.35 -5.55 20.70
CA PRO A 34 0.53 -6.53 20.08
C PRO A 34 0.19 -6.77 18.60
N ASP A 35 -1.01 -6.38 18.16
CA ASP A 35 -1.57 -6.71 16.85
C ASP A 35 -1.26 -5.63 15.81
N CYS A 36 -0.06 -5.06 15.87
CA CYS A 36 0.41 -4.06 14.92
C CYS A 36 1.88 -4.17 14.54
N ALA A 37 2.20 -3.69 13.33
CA ALA A 37 3.54 -3.72 12.75
C ALA A 37 4.57 -2.94 13.59
N GLN A 38 4.17 -1.79 14.14
CA GLN A 38 5.04 -1.00 15.02
C GLN A 38 5.44 -1.76 16.28
N TYR A 39 4.52 -2.50 16.90
CA TYR A 39 4.82 -3.31 18.08
C TYR A 39 5.83 -4.42 17.75
N LEU A 40 5.62 -5.14 16.63
CA LEU A 40 6.58 -6.16 16.17
C LEU A 40 7.98 -5.59 15.94
N ALA A 41 8.07 -4.40 15.35
CA ALA A 41 9.35 -3.71 15.19
C ALA A 41 9.99 -3.38 16.55
N MET A 42 9.20 -2.87 17.51
CA MET A 42 9.69 -2.56 18.86
C MET A 42 10.21 -3.80 19.60
N GLN A 43 9.51 -4.93 19.48
CA GLN A 43 9.95 -6.21 20.07
C GLN A 43 11.25 -6.71 19.44
N HIS A 44 11.34 -6.66 18.11
CA HIS A 44 12.54 -7.08 17.38
C HIS A 44 13.77 -6.25 17.76
N TYR A 45 13.66 -4.91 17.79
CA TYR A 45 14.78 -4.03 18.11
C TYR A 45 14.97 -3.74 19.60
N ARG A 46 14.07 -4.24 20.45
CA ARG A 46 14.04 -4.00 21.90
C ARG A 46 14.15 -2.52 22.29
N ARG A 47 13.49 -1.66 21.51
CA ARG A 47 13.49 -0.21 21.71
C ARG A 47 12.29 0.43 21.03
N MET A 48 12.05 1.70 21.32
CA MET A 48 11.03 2.47 20.60
C MET A 48 11.38 2.59 19.11
N ILE A 49 10.41 2.27 18.27
CA ILE A 49 10.43 2.39 16.81
C ILE A 49 9.16 3.16 16.41
N TRP A 50 9.29 4.07 15.45
CA TRP A 50 8.18 4.92 15.02
C TRP A 50 7.78 4.60 13.59
N ALA A 51 6.52 4.27 13.36
CA ALA A 51 5.95 4.30 12.00
C ALA A 51 5.84 5.75 11.53
N VAL A 52 6.23 6.02 10.29
CA VAL A 52 6.22 7.39 9.72
C VAL A 52 5.13 7.61 8.67
N HIS A 53 4.40 6.56 8.33
CA HIS A 53 3.13 6.60 7.60
C HIS A 53 2.30 5.35 7.95
N GLN A 54 1.11 5.24 7.37
CA GLN A 54 0.21 4.11 7.62
C GLN A 54 -0.19 3.43 6.32
N LEU A 55 -0.59 2.17 6.46
CA LEU A 55 -1.33 1.37 5.50
C LEU A 55 -2.54 0.78 6.23
N ASP A 56 -3.63 0.53 5.53
CA ASP A 56 -4.77 -0.23 6.07
C ASP A 56 -4.28 -1.61 6.54
N ALA A 57 -4.95 -2.20 7.53
CA ALA A 57 -4.55 -3.50 8.08
C ALA A 57 -4.42 -4.58 6.99
N GLU A 58 -5.39 -4.60 6.07
CA GLU A 58 -5.46 -5.54 4.95
C GLU A 58 -4.61 -5.15 3.72
N THR A 59 -4.02 -3.95 3.68
CA THR A 59 -3.12 -3.58 2.58
C THR A 59 -1.72 -4.12 2.87
N SER A 60 -1.13 -4.91 1.98
CA SER A 60 0.26 -5.39 2.12
C SER A 60 1.28 -4.42 1.49
N GLY A 61 2.58 -4.66 1.70
CA GLY A 61 3.67 -3.95 1.01
C GLY A 61 4.45 -2.97 1.89
N VAL A 62 5.11 -2.00 1.24
CA VAL A 62 6.13 -1.15 1.88
C VAL A 62 5.54 -0.30 3.02
N LEU A 63 6.02 -0.56 4.24
CA LEU A 63 5.82 0.27 5.43
C LEU A 63 7.17 0.75 5.96
N VAL A 64 7.28 2.04 6.25
CA VAL A 64 8.52 2.67 6.72
C VAL A 64 8.47 2.98 8.22
N PHE A 65 9.54 2.62 8.91
CA PHE A 65 9.81 2.97 10.29
C PHE A 65 11.11 3.77 10.43
N VAL A 66 11.25 4.45 11.56
CA VAL A 66 12.51 5.08 11.99
C VAL A 66 12.89 4.69 13.41
N ARG A 67 14.19 4.63 13.70
CA ARG A 67 14.79 4.27 15.00
C ARG A 67 15.05 5.44 15.93
N LYS A 68 14.90 6.67 15.45
CA LYS A 68 15.16 7.90 16.20
C LYS A 68 13.94 8.82 16.10
N LYS A 69 13.50 9.38 17.23
CA LYS A 69 12.38 10.35 17.27
C LYS A 69 12.63 11.57 16.38
N SER A 70 13.89 12.02 16.27
CA SER A 70 14.29 13.14 15.42
C SER A 70 14.06 12.90 13.93
N LEU A 71 13.98 11.64 13.49
CA LEU A 71 13.73 11.28 12.10
C LEU A 71 12.24 11.30 11.74
N VAL A 72 11.33 11.26 12.72
CA VAL A 72 9.88 11.21 12.48
C VAL A 72 9.38 12.37 11.61
N PRO A 73 9.58 13.65 11.98
CA PRO A 73 9.09 14.77 11.17
C PRO A 73 9.76 14.81 9.78
N ILE A 74 11.05 14.47 9.71
CA ILE A 74 11.82 14.45 8.46
C ILE A 74 11.22 13.43 7.47
N TRP A 75 10.94 12.22 7.95
CA TRP A 75 10.40 11.16 7.10
C TRP A 75 8.91 11.31 6.83
N GLN A 76 8.12 11.85 7.76
CA GLN A 76 6.74 12.22 7.49
C GLN A 76 6.66 13.28 6.38
N GLN A 77 7.49 14.32 6.44
CA GLN A 77 7.58 15.33 5.39
C GLN A 77 8.06 14.73 4.07
N ARG A 78 9.13 13.92 4.09
CA ARG A 78 9.66 13.25 2.89
C ARG A 78 8.60 12.40 2.22
N LEU A 79 7.94 11.51 2.96
CA LEU A 79 6.92 10.61 2.42
C LEU A 79 5.60 11.31 2.10
N GLY A 80 5.37 12.51 2.64
CA GLY A 80 4.21 13.35 2.34
C GLY A 80 4.42 14.32 1.16
N ALA A 81 5.65 14.46 0.67
CA ALA A 81 5.96 15.38 -0.42
C ALA A 81 5.37 14.91 -1.75
N SER A 82 4.92 15.86 -2.58
CA SER A 82 4.35 15.56 -3.92
C SER A 82 5.33 14.88 -4.87
N LYS A 83 6.64 15.08 -4.68
CA LYS A 83 7.71 14.41 -5.42
C LYS A 83 7.90 12.94 -5.04
N THR A 84 7.37 12.51 -3.90
CA THR A 84 7.45 11.10 -3.50
C THR A 84 6.42 10.32 -4.28
N ALA A 85 6.88 9.42 -5.14
CA ALA A 85 6.01 8.55 -5.90
C ALA A 85 5.67 7.31 -5.05
N LYS A 86 4.39 7.13 -4.77
CA LYS A 86 3.89 5.91 -4.10
C LYS A 86 3.08 5.11 -5.10
N ARG A 87 3.56 3.92 -5.42
CA ARG A 87 2.97 3.02 -6.39
C ARG A 87 2.35 1.82 -5.69
N TYR A 88 1.11 1.53 -6.06
CA TYR A 88 0.33 0.41 -5.58
C TYR A 88 -0.06 -0.49 -6.74
N LEU A 89 -0.31 -1.76 -6.45
CA LEU A 89 -0.94 -2.72 -7.34
C LEU A 89 -2.33 -3.07 -6.78
N ALA A 90 -3.32 -3.07 -7.66
CA ALA A 90 -4.72 -3.32 -7.35
C ALA A 90 -5.30 -4.34 -8.33
N ILE A 91 -6.00 -5.37 -7.83
CA ILE A 91 -6.76 -6.30 -8.69
C ILE A 91 -8.24 -6.02 -8.51
N VAL A 92 -8.91 -5.62 -9.59
CA VAL A 92 -10.31 -5.18 -9.59
C VAL A 92 -11.16 -6.02 -10.54
N HIS A 93 -12.46 -6.09 -10.25
CA HIS A 93 -13.47 -6.61 -11.17
C HIS A 93 -13.65 -5.67 -12.36
N GLY A 94 -13.91 -6.27 -13.53
CA GLY A 94 -14.17 -5.54 -14.76
C GLY A 94 -12.92 -4.95 -15.39
N ARG A 95 -13.14 -3.94 -16.25
CA ARG A 95 -12.11 -3.26 -17.04
C ARG A 95 -12.18 -1.78 -16.80
N LEU A 96 -11.02 -1.13 -16.83
CA LEU A 96 -10.98 0.32 -16.86
C LEU A 96 -11.31 0.77 -18.28
N ASP A 97 -12.27 1.67 -18.46
CA ASP A 97 -12.72 2.13 -19.79
C ASP A 97 -11.59 2.63 -20.70
N HIS A 98 -10.48 3.04 -20.09
CA HIS A 98 -9.26 3.47 -20.77
C HIS A 98 -8.03 2.85 -20.10
N ARG A 99 -6.92 2.77 -20.84
CA ARG A 99 -5.64 2.29 -20.28
C ARG A 99 -5.11 3.14 -19.11
N GLN A 100 -5.52 4.40 -19.01
CA GLN A 100 -5.15 5.30 -17.92
C GLN A 100 -6.33 6.16 -17.48
N ARG A 101 -6.40 6.47 -16.19
CA ARG A 101 -7.43 7.35 -15.62
C ARG A 101 -6.88 8.14 -14.44
N VAL A 102 -7.24 9.42 -14.33
CA VAL A 102 -6.88 10.26 -13.19
C VAL A 102 -8.16 10.62 -12.44
N ILE A 103 -8.19 10.40 -11.13
CA ILE A 103 -9.27 10.82 -10.24
C ILE A 103 -8.76 11.84 -9.25
N LYS A 104 -9.48 12.96 -9.15
CA LYS A 104 -9.19 14.09 -8.25
C LYS A 104 -10.31 14.35 -7.24
N GLU A 105 -11.25 13.41 -7.12
CA GLU A 105 -12.37 13.54 -6.20
C GLU A 105 -11.88 13.66 -4.74
N PRO A 106 -12.48 14.56 -3.93
CA PRO A 106 -12.09 14.69 -2.53
C PRO A 106 -12.37 13.42 -1.73
N VAL A 107 -11.46 13.06 -0.82
CA VAL A 107 -11.64 11.96 0.13
C VAL A 107 -11.70 12.54 1.54
N GLY A 108 -12.81 12.30 2.24
CA GLY A 108 -13.06 12.88 3.57
C GLY A 108 -13.04 14.41 3.55
N GLY A 109 -13.56 15.02 2.49
CA GLY A 109 -13.60 16.48 2.30
C GLY A 109 -12.25 17.13 1.98
N LYS A 110 -11.18 16.35 1.76
CA LYS A 110 -9.84 16.86 1.44
C LYS A 110 -9.45 16.48 0.02
N ALA A 111 -8.74 17.38 -0.66
CA ALA A 111 -8.18 17.10 -1.97
C ALA A 111 -7.37 15.79 -1.96
N ALA A 112 -7.66 14.96 -2.95
CA ALA A 112 -7.01 13.68 -3.17
C ALA A 112 -6.74 13.49 -4.67
N ARG A 113 -5.67 12.79 -5.03
CA ARG A 113 -5.36 12.46 -6.43
C ARG A 113 -4.75 11.07 -6.54
N SER A 114 -5.33 10.27 -7.43
CA SER A 114 -4.84 8.95 -7.80
C SER A 114 -4.81 8.82 -9.32
N ASP A 115 -3.69 8.35 -9.86
CA ASP A 115 -3.48 8.07 -11.27
C ASP A 115 -3.45 6.54 -11.45
N PHE A 116 -4.39 6.01 -12.21
CA PHE A 116 -4.58 4.59 -12.49
C PHE A 116 -4.03 4.26 -13.88
N ARG A 117 -3.36 3.12 -14.00
CA ARG A 117 -2.86 2.56 -15.26
C ARG A 117 -3.12 1.06 -15.31
N VAL A 118 -3.72 0.59 -16.39
CA VAL A 118 -3.90 -0.84 -16.66
C VAL A 118 -2.55 -1.48 -16.96
N LEU A 119 -2.22 -2.54 -16.24
CA LEU A 119 -1.04 -3.39 -16.50
C LEU A 119 -1.41 -4.67 -17.25
N SER A 120 -2.50 -5.31 -16.84
CA SER A 120 -3.02 -6.53 -17.48
C SER A 120 -4.52 -6.59 -17.31
N GLU A 121 -5.21 -7.22 -18.25
CA GLU A 121 -6.66 -7.42 -18.22
C GLU A 121 -7.01 -8.84 -18.64
N SER A 122 -8.12 -9.34 -18.10
CA SER A 122 -8.77 -10.57 -18.56
C SER A 122 -10.23 -10.26 -18.96
N ALA A 123 -11.06 -11.28 -19.13
CA ALA A 123 -12.48 -11.09 -19.37
C ALA A 123 -13.22 -10.48 -18.16
N GLN A 124 -12.72 -10.72 -16.95
CA GLN A 124 -13.45 -10.49 -15.70
C GLN A 124 -12.75 -9.52 -14.75
N ALA A 125 -11.46 -9.25 -14.98
CA ALA A 125 -10.62 -8.53 -14.03
C ALA A 125 -9.56 -7.67 -14.71
N SER A 126 -9.02 -6.73 -13.94
CA SER A 126 -7.88 -5.90 -14.31
C SER A 126 -6.85 -5.83 -13.19
N LEU A 127 -5.58 -5.95 -13.54
CA LEU A 127 -4.45 -5.55 -12.70
C LEU A 127 -4.12 -4.09 -13.01
N LEU A 128 -4.24 -3.24 -12.00
CA LEU A 128 -4.00 -1.81 -12.09
C LEU A 128 -2.73 -1.45 -11.31
N GLU A 129 -1.90 -0.60 -11.91
CA GLU A 129 -0.99 0.26 -11.18
C GLU A 129 -1.76 1.50 -10.71
N VAL A 130 -1.58 1.87 -9.44
CA VAL A 130 -2.13 3.10 -8.87
C VAL A 130 -1.00 3.94 -8.29
N ARG A 131 -0.82 5.15 -8.81
CA ARG A 131 0.10 6.14 -8.24
C ARG A 131 -0.72 7.16 -7.45
N ILE A 132 -0.42 7.33 -6.17
CA ILE A 132 -1.09 8.32 -5.33
C ILE A 132 -0.19 9.53 -5.10
N HIS A 133 -0.78 10.72 -5.22
CA HIS A 133 -0.11 12.01 -4.96
C HIS A 133 -0.49 12.62 -3.61
N THR A 134 -1.40 11.93 -2.91
CA THR A 134 -1.92 12.25 -1.59
C THR A 134 -2.12 10.96 -0.82
N GLY A 135 -2.09 10.99 0.51
CA GLY A 135 -2.31 9.80 1.35
C GLY A 135 -3.53 9.94 2.25
N ARG A 136 -4.73 10.02 1.68
CA ARG A 136 -5.98 10.02 2.47
C ARG A 136 -6.36 8.59 2.89
N THR A 137 -7.02 8.45 4.03
CA THR A 137 -7.50 7.15 4.52
C THR A 137 -8.39 6.50 3.46
N HIS A 138 -8.08 5.26 3.10
CA HIS A 138 -8.79 4.45 2.10
C HIS A 138 -8.89 5.08 0.69
N GLN A 139 -8.02 6.05 0.35
CA GLN A 139 -8.14 6.84 -0.87
C GLN A 139 -8.31 6.01 -2.14
N ILE A 140 -7.46 4.99 -2.34
CA ILE A 140 -7.49 4.16 -3.55
C ILE A 140 -8.83 3.43 -3.67
N ARG A 141 -9.32 2.88 -2.55
CA ARG A 141 -10.56 2.10 -2.48
C ARG A 141 -11.77 2.96 -2.81
N ILE A 142 -11.84 4.17 -2.23
CA ILE A 142 -12.92 5.15 -2.51
C ILE A 142 -12.86 5.63 -3.96
N HIS A 143 -11.67 5.90 -4.50
CA HIS A 143 -11.54 6.33 -5.90
C HIS A 143 -11.92 5.21 -6.88
N LEU A 144 -11.64 3.94 -6.55
CA LEU A 144 -12.06 2.80 -7.36
C LEU A 144 -13.57 2.61 -7.32
N GLU A 145 -14.20 2.76 -6.15
CA GLU A 145 -15.67 2.78 -6.02
C GLU A 145 -16.29 3.90 -6.87
N HIS A 146 -15.72 5.11 -6.87
CA HIS A 146 -16.16 6.21 -7.74
C HIS A 146 -16.05 5.87 -9.23
N LEU A 147 -15.07 5.04 -9.61
CA LEU A 147 -14.91 4.53 -10.97
C LEU A 147 -15.85 3.36 -11.29
N GLY A 148 -16.65 2.89 -10.34
CA GLY A 148 -17.47 1.68 -10.49
C GLY A 148 -16.66 0.39 -10.52
N LEU A 149 -15.38 0.42 -10.09
CA LEU A 149 -14.48 -0.73 -10.07
C LEU A 149 -14.33 -1.24 -8.64
N THR A 150 -14.69 -2.50 -8.40
CA THR A 150 -14.60 -3.11 -7.07
C THR A 150 -13.30 -3.90 -6.96
N LEU A 151 -12.51 -3.71 -5.90
CA LEU A 151 -11.36 -4.58 -5.61
C LEU A 151 -11.85 -5.99 -5.28
N PHE A 152 -11.15 -7.01 -5.75
CA PHE A 152 -11.35 -8.36 -5.24
C PHE A 152 -11.16 -8.36 -3.72
N GLY A 153 -12.12 -8.92 -2.99
CA GLY A 153 -12.14 -8.96 -1.52
C GLY A 153 -12.43 -7.62 -0.82
N GLU A 154 -12.95 -6.61 -1.54
CA GLU A 154 -13.46 -5.38 -0.92
C GLU A 154 -14.69 -5.68 -0.07
N LYS A 155 -14.67 -5.25 1.20
CA LYS A 155 -15.73 -5.52 2.19
C LYS A 155 -16.50 -4.27 2.64
N ARG A 156 -15.97 -3.07 2.36
CA ARG A 156 -16.46 -1.80 2.92
C ARG A 156 -17.07 -0.88 1.88
N TYR A 157 -16.51 -0.84 0.68
CA TYR A 157 -16.89 0.07 -0.39
C TYR A 157 -17.56 -0.70 -1.52
N GLY A 158 -18.56 -0.12 -2.19
CA GLY A 158 -19.36 -0.78 -3.22
C GLY A 158 -20.72 -1.29 -2.73
N ALA A 159 -21.48 -1.88 -3.66
CA ALA A 159 -22.88 -2.27 -3.43
C ALA A 159 -23.04 -3.49 -2.49
N ALA A 160 -22.09 -4.42 -2.52
CA ALA A 160 -22.06 -5.60 -1.67
C ALA A 160 -20.61 -6.03 -1.39
N PRO A 161 -20.33 -6.65 -0.23
CA PRO A 161 -19.01 -7.23 0.04
C PRO A 161 -18.62 -8.28 -1.00
N CYS A 162 -17.40 -8.20 -1.51
CA CYS A 162 -16.79 -9.21 -2.37
C CYS A 162 -16.09 -10.25 -1.49
N GLU A 163 -16.46 -11.52 -1.64
CA GLU A 163 -15.87 -12.65 -0.90
C GLU A 163 -14.88 -13.49 -1.75
N GLU A 164 -14.61 -13.06 -2.99
CA GLU A 164 -13.79 -13.81 -3.96
C GLU A 164 -12.27 -13.73 -3.68
N HIS A 165 -11.87 -13.02 -2.62
CA HIS A 165 -10.50 -12.92 -2.09
C HIS A 165 -10.59 -12.57 -0.59
N PRO A 166 -9.68 -13.03 0.29
CA PRO A 166 -9.86 -12.90 1.74
C PRO A 166 -9.79 -11.45 2.26
N ARG A 167 -9.21 -10.54 1.46
CA ARG A 167 -8.96 -9.13 1.77
C ARG A 167 -9.07 -8.29 0.51
N HIS A 168 -9.08 -6.96 0.62
CA HIS A 168 -8.98 -6.12 -0.59
C HIS A 168 -7.63 -6.40 -1.28
N ALA A 169 -7.67 -6.70 -2.59
CA ALA A 169 -6.49 -7.01 -3.39
C ALA A 169 -5.69 -5.73 -3.71
N LEU A 170 -5.09 -5.13 -2.69
CA LEU A 170 -4.28 -3.91 -2.75
C LEU A 170 -2.91 -4.15 -2.10
N HIS A 171 -1.86 -3.70 -2.78
CA HIS A 171 -0.47 -3.86 -2.34
C HIS A 171 0.34 -2.58 -2.59
N ALA A 172 1.01 -2.05 -1.56
CA ALA A 172 1.92 -0.91 -1.63
C ALA A 172 3.27 -1.35 -2.22
N ALA A 173 3.34 -1.45 -3.54
CA ALA A 173 4.47 -2.03 -4.27
C ALA A 173 5.78 -1.26 -4.12
N SER A 174 5.77 0.08 -4.27
CA SER A 174 6.97 0.87 -4.06
C SER A 174 6.73 2.29 -3.55
N ILE A 175 7.77 2.81 -2.89
CA ILE A 175 7.91 4.22 -2.51
C ILE A 175 9.25 4.71 -3.08
N GLU A 176 9.20 5.74 -3.90
CA GLU A 176 10.36 6.36 -4.53
C GLU A 176 10.48 7.81 -4.04
N PHE A 177 11.66 8.18 -3.55
CA PHE A 177 11.93 9.52 -3.01
C PHE A 177 13.38 9.93 -3.22
N GLY A 178 13.61 11.25 -3.28
CA GLY A 178 14.91 11.85 -3.54
C GLY A 178 14.80 12.87 -4.66
N ASP A 179 15.72 13.84 -4.68
CA ASP A 179 15.77 14.91 -5.69
C ASP A 179 16.92 14.72 -6.70
N GLY A 180 17.69 13.64 -6.57
CA GLY A 180 18.80 13.31 -7.47
C GLY A 180 18.34 12.58 -8.72
N GLU A 181 19.27 12.38 -9.67
CA GLU A 181 19.02 11.64 -10.92
C GLU A 181 18.61 10.18 -10.67
N GLU A 182 19.08 9.60 -9.57
CA GLU A 182 18.71 8.25 -9.11
C GLU A 182 17.94 8.36 -7.77
N PRO A 183 16.61 8.52 -7.81
CA PRO A 183 15.81 8.54 -6.59
C PRO A 183 15.89 7.17 -5.90
N GLN A 184 15.91 7.19 -4.57
CA GLN A 184 15.92 5.96 -3.80
C GLN A 184 14.55 5.29 -3.89
N LYS A 185 14.55 3.99 -4.24
CA LYS A 185 13.36 3.15 -4.34
C LYS A 185 13.34 2.12 -3.22
N LEU A 186 12.24 2.09 -2.47
CA LEU A 186 11.87 1.01 -1.57
C LEU A 186 10.80 0.17 -2.28
N GLU A 187 11.00 -1.13 -2.43
CA GLU A 187 10.10 -2.00 -3.18
C GLU A 187 9.82 -3.29 -2.41
N ALA A 188 8.55 -3.67 -2.34
CA ALA A 188 8.10 -4.94 -1.79
C ALA A 188 7.73 -5.89 -2.93
N PRO A 189 8.03 -7.20 -2.80
CA PRO A 189 7.48 -8.19 -3.72
C PRO A 189 5.96 -8.24 -3.58
N LEU A 190 5.26 -8.52 -4.69
CA LEU A 190 3.81 -8.70 -4.65
C LEU A 190 3.45 -9.81 -3.66
N ALA A 191 2.47 -9.55 -2.79
CA ALA A 191 2.02 -10.53 -1.82
C ALA A 191 1.54 -11.83 -2.49
N GLU A 192 1.88 -12.97 -1.91
CA GLU A 192 1.65 -14.31 -2.46
C GLU A 192 0.18 -14.57 -2.82
N ASP A 193 -0.74 -14.16 -1.96
CA ASP A 193 -2.18 -14.26 -2.20
C ASP A 193 -2.65 -13.47 -3.43
N MET A 194 -2.02 -12.34 -3.73
CA MET A 194 -2.28 -11.56 -4.95
C MET A 194 -1.60 -12.15 -6.18
N VAL A 195 -0.45 -12.82 -6.03
CA VAL A 195 0.17 -13.60 -7.12
C VAL A 195 -0.75 -14.75 -7.52
N GLU A 196 -1.26 -15.51 -6.55
CA GLU A 196 -2.22 -16.58 -6.76
C GLU A 196 -3.52 -16.06 -7.39
N LEU A 197 -4.04 -14.92 -6.90
CA LEU A 197 -5.22 -14.29 -7.46
C LEU A 197 -5.01 -13.88 -8.93
N ALA A 198 -3.88 -13.26 -9.25
CA ALA A 198 -3.56 -12.86 -10.62
C ALA A 198 -3.47 -14.07 -11.55
N ALA A 199 -2.79 -15.14 -11.12
CA ALA A 199 -2.68 -16.39 -11.87
C ALA A 199 -4.06 -17.03 -12.13
N ARG A 200 -4.91 -17.10 -11.09
CA ARG A 200 -6.28 -17.62 -11.19
C ARG A 200 -7.14 -16.83 -12.18
N LEU A 201 -6.94 -15.52 -12.26
CA LEU A 201 -7.70 -14.60 -13.13
C LEU A 201 -7.08 -14.45 -14.54
N GLY A 202 -5.95 -15.11 -14.82
CA GLY A 202 -5.24 -15.01 -16.09
C GLY A 202 -4.61 -13.63 -16.34
N LEU A 203 -4.15 -12.95 -15.27
CA LEU A 203 -3.50 -11.65 -15.35
C LEU A 203 -1.97 -11.82 -15.39
N SER A 204 -1.31 -11.10 -16.30
CA SER A 204 0.15 -11.01 -16.34
C SER A 204 0.67 -10.09 -15.25
N LEU A 205 1.71 -10.55 -14.52
CA LEU A 205 2.43 -9.77 -13.52
C LEU A 205 3.66 -9.03 -14.10
N GLN A 206 4.02 -9.31 -15.35
CA GLN A 206 5.04 -8.56 -16.07
C GLN A 206 4.37 -7.46 -16.91
N PRO A 207 4.87 -6.22 -16.88
CA PRO A 207 4.44 -5.17 -17.80
C PRO A 207 4.84 -5.47 -19.26
#